data_AF-A0AAD0NEQ9-F1
#
_entry.id   AF-A0AAD0NEQ9-F1
#
_cell.length_a   1.000
_cell.length_b   1.000
_cell.length_c   1.000
_cell.angle_alpha   90.00
_cell.angle_beta   90.00
_cell.angle_gamma   90.00
#
_symmetry.space_group_name_H-M   'P 1'
#
loop_
_entity.id
_entity.type
_entity.pdbx_description
1 polymer ?
#
loop_
_entity_poly.entity_id
_entity_poly.type
_entity_poly.pdbx_seq_one_letter_code
_entity_poly.pdbx_strand_id
1 'polypeptide(L)'
;MRITNTYKPALERFQQLFGGSVDIHNAGDEKSRLSWVWRTYGKRAEDALAAIEPYLVEKGPQAYLGKHFRSLPKGPDRDRVVQALTLLKRTTHQR
;
A
#
# COMPACT_ATOMS: atom_id res chain seq x y z
N MET A 1 -3.05 -1.51 -2.82
CA MET A 1 -2.41 -0.78 -1.71
C MET A 1 -3.03 -1.25 -0.40
N ARG A 2 -2.23 -1.33 0.68
CA ARG A 2 -2.68 -1.78 2.00
C ARG A 2 -2.04 -0.92 3.08
N ILE A 3 -2.84 -0.34 3.98
CA ILE A 3 -2.38 0.40 5.16
C ILE A 3 -3.05 -0.20 6.39
N THR A 4 -2.28 -0.48 7.44
CA THR A 4 -2.78 -0.95 8.73
C THR A 4 -2.59 0.14 9.78
N ASN A 5 -3.60 0.35 10.65
CA ASN A 5 -3.49 1.29 11.77
C ASN A 5 -4.41 0.86 12.93
N THR A 6 -4.03 1.17 14.16
CA THR A 6 -4.86 1.02 15.38
C THR A 6 -5.82 2.18 15.58
N TYR A 7 -5.79 3.21 14.73
CA TYR A 7 -6.75 4.31 14.76
C TYR A 7 -7.63 4.27 13.50
N LYS A 8 -8.82 3.68 13.63
CA LYS A 8 -9.77 3.47 12.53
C LYS A 8 -10.14 4.76 11.77
N PRO A 9 -10.41 5.91 12.41
CA PRO A 9 -10.84 7.11 11.69
C PRO A 9 -9.83 7.62 10.66
N ALA A 10 -8.53 7.40 10.86
CA ALA A 10 -7.53 7.71 9.84
C ALA A 10 -7.73 6.88 8.57
N LEU A 11 -8.06 5.60 8.70
CA LEU A 11 -8.31 4.69 7.57
C LEU A 11 -9.63 5.00 6.85
N GLU A 12 -10.64 5.43 7.60
CA GLU A 12 -11.92 5.88 7.02
C GLU A 12 -11.73 7.13 6.15
N ARG A 13 -10.80 8.03 6.49
CA ARG A 13 -10.42 9.15 5.60
C ARG A 13 -9.84 8.67 4.28
N PHE A 14 -8.96 7.65 4.30
CA PHE A 14 -8.46 7.05 3.05
C PHE A 14 -9.59 6.41 2.24
N GLN A 15 -10.55 5.76 2.91
CA GLN A 15 -11.73 5.20 2.26
C GLN A 15 -12.59 6.27 1.59
N GLN A 16 -12.82 7.40 2.27
CA GLN A 16 -13.59 8.52 1.71
C GLN A 16 -12.89 9.15 0.51
N LEU A 17 -11.56 9.35 0.58
CA LEU A 17 -10.79 10.01 -0.47
C LEU A 17 -10.53 9.12 -1.68
N PHE A 18 -10.24 7.83 -1.46
CA PHE A 18 -9.73 6.93 -2.51
C PHE A 18 -10.58 5.66 -2.71
N GLY A 19 -11.72 5.55 -2.02
CA GLY A 19 -12.56 4.35 -2.01
C GLY A 19 -11.89 3.15 -1.32
N GLY A 20 -12.32 1.94 -1.65
CA GLY A 20 -11.81 0.71 -1.04
C GLY A 20 -12.58 0.28 0.21
N SER A 21 -12.01 -0.65 0.98
CA SER A 21 -12.62 -1.20 2.20
C SER A 21 -11.74 -0.94 3.43
N VAL A 22 -12.40 -0.76 4.58
CA VAL A 22 -11.76 -0.78 5.90
C VAL A 22 -12.29 -1.98 6.65
N ASP A 23 -11.41 -2.93 6.95
CA ASP A 23 -11.75 -4.18 7.62
C ASP A 23 -10.98 -4.29 8.94
N ILE A 24 -11.46 -5.15 9.85
CA ILE A 24 -10.66 -5.54 11.02
C ILE A 24 -9.43 -6.31 10.52
N HIS A 25 -8.25 -5.88 10.96
CA HIS A 25 -7.00 -6.57 10.67
C HIS A 25 -6.63 -7.56 11.76
N ASN A 26 -6.73 -7.10 13.01
CA ASN A 26 -6.54 -7.91 14.21
C ASN A 26 -7.65 -7.52 15.18
N ALA A 27 -8.42 -8.50 15.67
CA ALA A 27 -9.48 -8.27 16.65
C ALA A 27 -8.94 -7.79 18.01
N GLY A 28 -7.64 -7.95 18.24
CA GLY A 28 -7.01 -7.67 19.52
C GLY A 28 -7.20 -8.83 20.50
N ASP A 29 -6.19 -9.05 21.33
CA ASP A 29 -6.19 -10.02 22.42
C ASP A 29 -5.28 -9.50 23.55
N GLU A 30 -4.96 -10.34 24.53
CA GLU A 30 -4.06 -9.97 25.64
C GLU A 30 -2.65 -9.54 25.18
N LYS A 31 -2.21 -9.96 23.99
CA LYS A 31 -0.84 -9.74 23.48
C LYS A 31 -0.79 -8.76 22.31
N SER A 32 -1.92 -8.43 21.70
CA SER A 32 -1.99 -7.69 20.46
C SER A 32 -3.09 -6.65 20.45
N ARG A 33 -2.79 -5.49 19.88
CA ARG A 33 -3.76 -4.39 19.80
C ARG A 33 -4.77 -4.63 18.69
N LEU A 34 -6.03 -4.28 18.97
CA LEU A 34 -7.06 -4.12 17.94
C LEU A 34 -6.56 -3.18 16.86
N SER A 35 -6.61 -3.64 15.62
CA SER A 35 -6.17 -2.85 14.46
C SER A 35 -7.06 -3.10 13.26
N TRP A 36 -7.07 -2.11 12.39
CA TRP A 36 -7.83 -2.10 11.14
C TRP A 36 -6.89 -2.00 9.96
N VAL A 37 -7.41 -2.37 8.80
CA VAL A 37 -6.68 -2.30 7.54
C VAL A 37 -7.57 -1.68 6.48
N TRP A 38 -7.03 -0.68 5.80
CA TRP A 38 -7.60 -0.15 4.57
C TRP A 38 -6.96 -0.84 3.36
N ARG A 39 -7.79 -1.28 2.42
CA ARG A 39 -7.36 -1.93 1.17
C ARG A 39 -8.03 -1.30 -0.04
N THR A 40 -7.24 -1.07 -1.08
CA THR A 40 -7.72 -0.66 -2.39
C THR A 40 -6.91 -1.33 -3.51
N TYR A 41 -7.51 -1.49 -4.68
CA TYR A 41 -6.98 -2.27 -5.80
C TYR A 41 -7.23 -1.58 -7.13
N GLY A 42 -6.56 -2.06 -8.18
CA GLY A 42 -6.78 -1.60 -9.55
C GLY A 42 -6.47 -0.11 -9.71
N LYS A 43 -7.34 0.59 -10.46
CA LYS A 43 -7.17 2.02 -10.78
C LYS A 43 -7.18 2.90 -9.53
N ARG A 44 -8.05 2.62 -8.56
CA ARG A 44 -8.12 3.36 -7.29
C ARG A 44 -6.81 3.32 -6.51
N ALA A 45 -6.11 2.19 -6.53
CA ALA A 45 -4.80 2.06 -5.88
C ALA A 45 -3.72 2.88 -6.60
N GLU A 46 -3.77 2.93 -7.93
CA GLU A 46 -2.88 3.76 -8.75
C GLU A 46 -3.09 5.25 -8.47
N ASP A 47 -4.35 5.69 -8.39
CA ASP A 47 -4.71 7.08 -8.09
C ASP A 47 -4.25 7.49 -6.68
N ALA A 48 -4.48 6.61 -5.69
CA ALA A 48 -4.00 6.83 -4.32
C ALA A 48 -2.48 6.94 -4.26
N LEU A 49 -1.74 6.06 -4.96
CA LEU A 49 -0.28 6.12 -5.04
C LEU A 49 0.20 7.41 -5.71
N ALA A 50 -0.44 7.82 -6.82
CA ALA A 50 -0.09 9.05 -7.51
C ALA A 50 -0.28 10.30 -6.65
N ALA A 51 -1.31 10.32 -5.79
CA ALA A 51 -1.58 11.44 -4.89
C ALA A 51 -0.57 11.55 -3.74
N ILE A 52 -0.10 10.42 -3.20
CA ILE A 52 0.77 10.40 -2.01
C ILE A 52 2.26 10.35 -2.34
N GLU A 53 2.64 9.85 -3.50
CA GLU A 53 4.04 9.59 -3.88
C GLU A 53 4.98 10.80 -3.71
N PRO A 54 4.58 12.05 -4.03
CA PRO A 54 5.42 13.23 -3.81
C PRO A 54 5.81 13.46 -2.34
N TYR A 55 5.08 12.86 -1.40
CA TYR A 55 5.27 13.02 0.05
C TYR A 55 5.94 11.81 0.70
N LEU A 56 6.24 10.75 -0.06
CA LEU A 56 6.83 9.53 0.49
C LEU A 56 8.35 9.63 0.54
N VAL A 57 8.91 9.63 1.76
CA VAL A 57 10.36 9.64 1.97
C VAL A 57 10.94 8.24 1.81
N GLU A 58 10.51 7.28 2.65
CA GLU A 58 11.09 5.94 2.65
C GLU A 58 10.54 5.02 1.56
N LYS A 59 9.25 5.19 1.23
CA LYS A 59 8.52 4.30 0.32
C LYS A 59 8.33 4.86 -1.09
N GLY A 60 9.07 5.91 -1.44
CA GLY A 60 9.02 6.56 -2.76
C GLY A 60 9.26 5.59 -3.91
N PRO A 61 10.37 4.81 -3.92
CA PRO A 61 10.67 3.87 -5.00
C PRO A 61 9.57 2.82 -5.22
N GLN A 62 9.01 2.27 -4.14
CA GLN A 62 7.92 1.28 -4.21
C GLN A 62 6.63 1.91 -4.74
N ALA A 63 6.34 3.17 -4.37
CA ALA A 63 5.18 3.90 -4.87
C ALA A 63 5.31 4.24 -6.35
N TYR A 64 6.48 4.69 -6.80
CA TYR A 64 6.79 4.93 -8.20
C TYR A 64 6.55 3.66 -9.04
N LEU A 65 7.15 2.53 -8.65
CA LEU A 65 6.96 1.25 -9.33
C LEU A 65 5.49 0.80 -9.31
N GLY A 66 4.80 0.97 -8.18
CA GLY A 66 3.40 0.61 -8.03
C GLY A 66 2.45 1.44 -8.92
N LYS A 67 2.71 2.74 -9.05
CA LYS A 67 1.95 3.67 -9.91
C LYS A 67 2.08 3.30 -11.39
N HIS A 68 3.28 2.92 -11.84
CA HIS A 68 3.54 2.59 -13.24
C HIS A 68 3.30 1.11 -13.58
N PHE A 69 3.05 0.24 -12.60
CA PHE A 69 2.88 -1.21 -12.83
C PHE A 69 1.79 -1.54 -13.86
N ARG A 70 0.67 -0.79 -13.85
CA ARG A 70 -0.47 -1.07 -14.73
C ARG A 70 -0.28 -0.55 -16.15
N SER A 71 0.59 0.44 -16.37
CA SER A 71 0.90 0.94 -17.72
C SER A 71 1.84 0.01 -18.49
N LEU A 72 2.55 -0.89 -17.79
CA LEU A 72 3.38 -1.89 -18.44
C LEU A 72 2.53 -2.98 -19.10
N PRO A 73 2.93 -3.51 -20.28
CA PRO A 73 2.29 -4.68 -20.87
C PRO A 73 2.40 -5.89 -19.93
N LYS A 74 1.44 -6.82 -20.01
CA LYS A 74 1.55 -8.09 -19.28
C LYS A 74 2.74 -8.88 -19.85
N GLY A 75 3.53 -9.51 -18.97
CA GLY A 75 4.70 -10.30 -19.35
C GLY A 75 5.96 -9.88 -18.59
N PRO A 76 7.15 -10.09 -19.19
CA PRO A 76 8.44 -9.98 -18.48
C PRO A 76 8.66 -8.65 -17.76
N ASP A 77 8.16 -7.54 -18.29
CA ASP A 77 8.33 -6.22 -17.68
C ASP A 77 7.58 -6.07 -16.36
N ARG A 78 6.35 -6.60 -16.28
CA ARG A 78 5.61 -6.65 -15.00
C ARG A 78 6.29 -7.59 -14.02
N ASP A 79 6.81 -8.71 -14.48
CA ASP A 79 7.48 -9.69 -13.61
C ASP A 79 8.75 -9.08 -12.97
N ARG A 80 9.53 -8.33 -13.75
CA ARG A 80 10.69 -7.57 -13.26
C ARG A 80 10.30 -6.54 -12.20
N VAL A 81 9.19 -5.82 -12.38
CA VAL A 81 8.70 -4.87 -11.37
C VAL A 81 8.30 -5.59 -10.07
N VAL A 82 7.64 -6.75 -10.16
CA VAL A 82 7.29 -7.56 -8.98
C VAL A 82 8.56 -8.02 -8.24
N GLN A 83 9.58 -8.46 -8.97
CA GLN A 83 10.88 -8.82 -8.38
C GLN A 83 11.54 -7.62 -7.70
N ALA A 84 11.59 -6.45 -8.37
CA ALA A 84 12.14 -5.22 -7.81
C ALA A 84 11.43 -4.79 -6.51
N LEU A 85 10.09 -4.83 -6.50
CA LEU A 85 9.29 -4.54 -5.30
C LEU A 85 9.60 -5.51 -4.15
N THR A 86 9.86 -6.78 -4.46
CA THR A 86 10.22 -7.78 -3.46
C THR A 86 11.59 -7.51 -2.83
N LEU A 87 12.57 -7.12 -3.65
CA LEU A 87 13.91 -6.74 -3.18
C LEU A 87 13.87 -5.47 -2.31
N LEU A 88 13.13 -4.45 -2.75
CA LEU A 88 12.95 -3.20 -2.01
C LEU A 88 12.26 -3.39 -0.66
N LYS A 89 11.43 -4.42 -0.51
CA LYS A 89 10.83 -4.76 0.79
C LYS A 89 11.90 -5.23 1.80
N ARG A 90 12.93 -5.94 1.34
CA ARG A 90 13.97 -6.52 2.22
C ARG A 90 14.97 -5.48 2.71
N THR A 91 15.33 -4.52 1.87
CA THR A 91 16.36 -3.51 2.21
C THR A 91 15.87 -2.45 3.21
N THR A 92 14.57 -2.13 3.26
CA THR A 92 14.04 -1.12 4.20
C THR A 92 14.00 -1.60 5.67
N HIS A 93 14.07 -2.91 5.93
CA HIS A 93 13.97 -3.47 7.29
C HIS A 93 15.33 -3.74 7.97
N GLN A 94 16.46 -3.41 7.33
CA GLN A 94 17.82 -3.68 7.86
C GLN A 94 18.54 -2.43 8.38
N ARG A 95 17.81 -1.39 8.82
CA ARG A 95 18.39 -0.23 9.47
C ARG A 95 17.97 -0.15 10.93
#